data_AF-A0A7K3UF45-F1
#
_entry.id   AF-A0A7K3UF45-F1
#
_cell.length_a   1.000
_cell.length_b   1.000
_cell.length_c   1.000
_cell.angle_alpha   90.00
_cell.angle_beta   90.00
_cell.angle_gamma   90.00
#
_symmetry.space_group_name_H-M   'P 1'
#
loop_
_entity.id
_entity.type
_entity.pdbx_description
1 polymer ?
#
loop_
_entity_poly.entity_id
_entity_poly.type
_entity_poly.pdbx_seq_one_letter_code
_entity_poly.pdbx_strand_id
1 'polypeptide(L)'
;MRERYCRVCGGWHQLDQWPHDCLPAQNPAESDLPAPRFVSDSIDIRSMHDGRHYTSKARLRSAYRAAGVIEIGNEKPQPIEKPKTDRTAIRNELRRVHAEYNA
;
A
#
# COMPACT_ATOMS: atom_id res chain seq x y z
N MET A 1 -27.77 -14.87 16.35
CA MET A 1 -26.50 -15.01 15.61
C MET A 1 -26.23 -13.69 14.92
N ARG A 2 -25.13 -12.99 15.24
CA ARG A 2 -24.81 -11.69 14.61
C ARG A 2 -23.76 -11.92 13.53
N GLU A 3 -24.13 -11.63 12.29
CA GLU A 3 -23.26 -11.80 11.13
C GLU A 3 -22.90 -10.45 10.52
N ARG A 4 -21.73 -10.40 9.88
CA ARG A 4 -21.24 -9.22 9.18
C ARG A 4 -20.68 -9.63 7.82
N TYR A 5 -20.95 -8.80 6.82
CA TYR A 5 -20.36 -8.93 5.48
C TYR A 5 -18.86 -8.58 5.50
N CYS A 6 -18.05 -9.49 4.96
CA CYS A 6 -16.59 -9.36 4.87
C CYS A 6 -16.18 -8.68 3.56
N ARG A 7 -15.43 -7.57 3.67
CA ARG A 7 -14.90 -6.85 2.49
C ARG A 7 -13.65 -7.48 1.87
N VAL A 8 -13.06 -8.49 2.52
CA VAL A 8 -11.84 -9.16 2.05
C VAL A 8 -12.20 -10.30 1.09
N CYS A 9 -13.11 -11.19 1.50
CA CYS A 9 -13.52 -12.36 0.70
C CYS A 9 -14.89 -12.20 0.03
N GLY A 10 -15.69 -11.21 0.41
CA GLY A 10 -17.04 -11.00 -0.11
C GLY A 10 -18.13 -11.93 0.47
N GLY A 11 -17.84 -12.65 1.54
CA GLY A 11 -18.78 -13.55 2.23
C GLY A 11 -19.40 -12.99 3.51
N TRP A 12 -20.38 -13.69 4.08
CA TRP A 12 -20.93 -13.41 5.41
C TRP A 12 -20.25 -14.29 6.46
N HIS A 13 -19.82 -13.69 7.57
CA HIS A 13 -19.19 -14.41 8.69
C HIS A 13 -19.84 -14.04 10.02
N GLN A 14 -19.79 -14.99 10.96
CA GLN A 14 -20.18 -14.75 12.34
C GLN A 14 -19.15 -13.85 13.03
N LEU A 15 -19.61 -12.86 13.80
CA LEU A 15 -18.74 -11.92 14.48
C LEU A 15 -17.81 -12.58 15.52
N ASP A 16 -18.31 -13.61 16.20
CA ASP A 16 -17.57 -14.31 17.25
C ASP A 16 -16.59 -15.36 16.70
N GLN A 17 -16.68 -15.69 15.40
CA GLN A 17 -15.83 -16.67 14.71
C GLN A 17 -15.33 -16.10 13.38
N TRP A 18 -14.69 -14.93 13.44
CA TRP A 18 -14.17 -14.28 12.26
C TRP A 18 -12.93 -15.04 11.71
N PRO A 19 -12.90 -15.44 10.42
CA PRO A 19 -11.78 -16.18 9.86
C PRO A 19 -10.47 -15.38 9.91
N HIS A 20 -9.36 -16.02 10.27
CA HIS A 20 -8.05 -15.37 10.36
C HIS A 20 -7.61 -14.74 9.03
N ASP A 21 -7.86 -15.41 7.90
CA ASP A 21 -7.54 -14.90 6.56
C ASP A 21 -8.35 -13.65 6.17
N CYS A 22 -9.46 -13.41 6.88
CA CYS A 22 -10.34 -12.27 6.68
C CYS A 22 -10.12 -11.16 7.73
N LEU A 23 -9.12 -11.30 8.61
CA LEU A 23 -8.73 -10.23 9.53
C LEU A 23 -8.06 -9.11 8.72
N PRO A 24 -8.37 -7.84 9.01
CA PRO A 24 -7.63 -6.74 8.43
C PRO A 24 -6.14 -6.86 8.81
N ALA A 25 -5.25 -6.52 7.88
CA ALA A 25 -3.82 -6.51 8.16
C ALA A 25 -3.53 -5.55 9.32
N GLN A 26 -2.76 -6.02 10.30
CA GLN A 26 -2.31 -5.20 11.42
C GLN A 26 -1.46 -4.03 10.89
N ASN A 27 -1.84 -2.81 11.23
CA ASN A 27 -1.06 -1.62 10.94
C ASN A 27 -0.21 -1.28 12.18
N PRO A 28 1.11 -1.53 12.17
CA PRO A 28 1.95 -1.30 13.34
C PRO A 28 2.04 0.18 13.76
N ALA A 29 1.62 1.11 12.89
CA ALA A 29 1.54 2.53 13.22
C ALA A 29 0.22 2.95 13.89
N GLU A 30 -0.75 2.04 14.01
CA GLU A 30 -2.06 2.30 14.63
C GLU A 30 -2.09 1.72 16.05
N SER A 31 -2.66 2.47 17.00
CA SER A 31 -2.82 1.97 18.37
C SER A 31 -4.02 1.05 18.50
N ASP A 32 -3.95 0.05 19.37
CA ASP A 32 -5.10 -0.80 19.72
C ASP A 32 -6.20 -0.09 20.54
N LEU A 33 -5.93 1.15 20.97
CA LEU A 33 -6.89 1.96 21.72
C LEU A 33 -7.97 2.53 20.79
N PRO A 34 -9.22 2.71 21.26
CA PRO A 34 -10.29 3.36 20.51
C PRO A 34 -10.07 4.88 20.45
N ALA A 35 -8.99 5.30 19.79
CA ALA A 35 -8.61 6.69 19.61
C ALA A 35 -8.92 7.16 18.17
N PRO A 36 -9.35 8.41 17.98
CA PRO A 36 -9.47 8.98 16.64
C PRO A 36 -8.12 9.03 15.94
N ARG A 37 -8.09 8.68 14.65
CA ARG A 37 -6.90 8.87 13.81
C ARG A 37 -6.69 10.36 13.57
N PHE A 38 -5.57 10.89 14.04
CA PHE A 38 -5.18 12.29 13.84
C PHE A 38 -4.05 12.40 12.82
N VAL A 39 -4.27 13.17 11.75
CA VAL A 39 -3.25 13.51 10.75
C VAL A 39 -3.00 15.00 10.83
N SER A 40 -1.80 15.39 11.29
CA SER A 40 -1.47 16.82 11.44
C SER A 40 -1.21 17.51 10.10
N ASP A 41 -1.74 18.72 9.94
CA ASP A 41 -1.39 19.62 8.85
C ASP A 41 -0.08 20.41 9.12
N SER A 42 0.41 20.41 10.35
CA SER A 42 1.63 21.16 10.70
C SER A 42 2.87 20.62 9.98
N ILE A 43 3.71 21.54 9.53
CA ILE A 43 5.06 21.33 9.00
C ILE A 43 5.93 22.52 9.40
N ASP A 44 7.24 22.46 9.16
CA ASP A 44 8.09 23.64 9.11
C ASP A 44 9.13 23.43 8.02
N ILE A 45 8.87 23.99 6.85
CA ILE A 45 9.77 23.88 5.70
C ILE A 45 9.86 25.21 4.97
N ARG A 46 11.02 25.45 4.35
CA ARG A 46 11.18 26.50 3.34
C ARG A 46 10.86 25.93 1.97
N SER A 47 9.91 26.54 1.27
CA SER A 47 9.63 26.17 -0.12
C SER A 47 10.77 26.62 -1.03
N MET A 48 11.15 25.77 -1.98
CA MET A 48 12.14 26.10 -3.01
C MET A 48 11.53 26.82 -4.22
N HIS A 49 10.20 26.81 -4.34
CA HIS A 49 9.52 27.50 -5.43
C HIS A 49 9.51 29.02 -5.22
N ASP A 50 9.20 29.47 -4.01
CA ASP A 50 9.04 30.89 -3.69
C ASP A 50 9.92 31.37 -2.51
N GLY A 51 10.72 30.49 -1.91
CA GLY A 51 11.62 30.80 -0.80
C GLY A 51 10.94 31.01 0.55
N ARG A 52 9.61 30.90 0.65
CA ARG A 52 8.85 31.20 1.88
C ARG A 52 8.84 30.02 2.85
N HIS A 53 8.79 30.32 4.15
CA HIS A 53 8.52 29.30 5.17
C HIS A 53 7.04 29.01 5.28
N TYR A 54 6.70 27.72 5.32
CA TYR A 54 5.34 27.23 5.47
C TYR A 54 5.22 26.37 6.72
N THR A 55 4.18 26.67 7.50
CA THR A 55 3.83 25.89 8.70
C THR A 55 2.63 24.95 8.51
N SER A 56 2.01 24.99 7.33
CA SER A 56 0.82 24.22 6.96
C SER A 56 1.03 23.55 5.61
N LYS A 57 0.79 22.23 5.53
CA LYS A 57 0.89 21.48 4.28
C LYS A 57 -0.17 21.98 3.29
N ALA A 58 -1.40 22.20 3.74
CA ALA A 58 -2.48 22.71 2.90
C ALA A 58 -2.12 24.05 2.24
N ARG A 59 -1.49 24.97 3.00
CA ARG A 59 -1.06 26.28 2.50
C ARG A 59 0.10 26.19 1.51
N LEU A 60 1.05 25.29 1.74
CA LEU A 60 2.12 25.02 0.78
C LEU A 60 1.57 24.51 -0.56
N ARG A 61 0.67 23.52 -0.49
CA ARG A 61 0.01 22.92 -1.66
C ARG A 61 -0.83 23.91 -2.45
N SER A 62 -1.53 24.83 -1.77
CA SER A 62 -2.29 25.87 -2.47
C SER A 62 -1.37 26.83 -3.22
N ALA A 63 -0.22 27.19 -2.65
CA ALA A 63 0.78 28.02 -3.32
C ALA A 63 1.38 27.32 -4.55
N TYR A 64 1.71 26.04 -4.43
CA TYR A 64 2.19 25.22 -5.56
C TYR A 64 1.19 25.14 -6.69
N ARG A 65 -0.08 24.86 -6.40
CA ARG A 65 -1.14 24.84 -7.40
C ARG A 65 -1.33 26.19 -8.08
N ALA A 66 -1.29 27.28 -7.32
CA ALA A 66 -1.40 28.64 -7.87
C ALA A 66 -0.24 28.99 -8.81
N ALA A 67 0.94 28.42 -8.57
CA ALA A 67 2.11 28.55 -9.42
C ALA A 67 2.14 27.60 -10.63
N GLY A 68 1.11 26.78 -10.82
CA GLY A 68 1.05 25.81 -11.92
C GLY A 68 1.89 24.55 -11.68
N VAL A 69 2.38 24.33 -10.46
CA VAL A 69 3.06 23.08 -10.10
C VAL A 69 2.03 21.96 -9.96
N ILE A 70 2.35 20.80 -10.54
CA ILE A 70 1.55 19.58 -10.43
C ILE A 70 2.13 18.73 -9.31
N GLU A 71 1.31 18.37 -8.32
CA GLU A 71 1.70 17.44 -7.26
C GLU A 71 1.73 16.00 -7.78
N ILE A 72 2.93 15.48 -8.02
CA ILE A 72 3.17 14.09 -8.40
C ILE A 72 3.24 13.23 -7.11
N GLY A 73 2.59 12.07 -7.11
CA GLY A 73 2.65 11.11 -5.99
C GLY A 73 1.30 10.55 -5.53
N ASN A 74 0.19 11.10 -6.01
CA ASN A 74 -1.15 10.52 -5.81
C ASN A 74 -1.63 9.72 -7.04
N GLU A 75 -0.77 9.57 -8.04
CA GLU A 75 -1.03 8.75 -9.21
C GLU A 75 -0.95 7.28 -8.82
N LYS A 76 -1.86 6.44 -9.34
CA LYS A 76 -1.72 4.99 -9.19
C LYS A 76 -0.44 4.58 -9.91
N PRO A 77 0.55 3.97 -9.24
CA PRO A 77 1.74 3.48 -9.91
C PRO A 77 1.30 2.54 -11.03
N GLN A 78 1.87 2.71 -12.23
CA GLN A 78 1.58 1.80 -13.33
C GLN A 78 2.03 0.40 -12.93
N PRO A 79 1.22 -0.65 -13.19
CA PRO A 79 1.63 -2.02 -12.93
C PRO A 79 2.94 -2.31 -13.66
N ILE A 80 3.95 -2.78 -12.93
CA ILE A 80 5.18 -3.26 -13.56
C ILE A 80 4.82 -4.56 -14.29
N GLU A 81 4.87 -4.55 -15.62
CA GLU A 81 4.73 -5.76 -16.42
C GLU A 81 5.91 -6.68 -16.14
N LYS A 82 5.70 -7.71 -15.31
CA LYS A 82 6.71 -8.73 -15.06
C LYS A 82 6.85 -9.56 -16.33
N PRO A 83 8.08 -9.76 -16.86
CA PRO A 83 8.27 -10.65 -18.00
C PRO A 83 7.76 -12.04 -17.64
N LYS A 84 7.03 -12.66 -18.57
CA LYS A 84 6.47 -14.00 -18.37
C LYS A 84 7.62 -14.99 -18.20
N THR A 85 7.67 -15.66 -17.07
CA THR A 85 8.65 -16.71 -16.81
C THR A 85 8.51 -17.84 -17.83
N ASP A 86 9.63 -18.23 -18.45
CA ASP A 86 9.68 -19.40 -19.31
C ASP A 86 9.57 -20.69 -18.48
N ARG A 87 8.34 -21.20 -18.37
CA ARG A 87 8.02 -22.43 -17.63
C ARG A 87 8.66 -23.67 -18.25
N THR A 88 8.93 -23.65 -19.55
CA THR A 88 9.54 -24.78 -20.25
C THR A 88 11.03 -24.89 -19.97
N ALA A 89 11.75 -23.77 -20.01
CA ALA A 89 13.16 -23.72 -19.64
C ALA A 89 13.38 -24.18 -18.19
N ILE A 90 12.59 -23.64 -17.24
CA ILE A 90 12.67 -24.06 -15.83
C ILE A 90 12.43 -25.55 -15.66
N ARG A 91 11.42 -26.11 -16.32
CA ARG A 91 11.11 -27.54 -16.22
C ARG A 91 12.25 -28.41 -16.76
N ASN A 92 12.83 -28.02 -17.89
CA ASN A 92 13.92 -28.77 -18.50
C ASN A 92 15.18 -28.74 -17.62
N GLU A 93 15.47 -27.58 -17.04
CA GLU A 93 16.60 -27.42 -16.13
C GLU A 93 16.43 -28.23 -14.84
N LEU A 94 15.25 -28.20 -14.24
CA LEU A 94 14.93 -29.04 -13.07
C LEU A 94 15.10 -30.53 -13.37
N ARG A 95 14.70 -30.98 -14.57
CA ARG A 95 14.89 -32.38 -14.99
C ARG A 95 16.37 -32.73 -15.14
N ARG A 96 17.18 -31.83 -15.73
CA ARG A 96 18.62 -32.02 -15.88
C ARG A 96 19.30 -32.17 -14.53
N VAL A 97 19.09 -31.22 -13.62
CA VAL A 97 19.69 -31.22 -12.27
C VAL A 97 19.23 -32.44 -11.47
N HIS A 98 17.96 -32.83 -11.56
CA HIS A 98 17.46 -34.03 -10.90
C HIS A 98 18.10 -35.31 -11.45
N ALA A 99 18.36 -35.39 -12.74
CA ALA A 99 19.06 -36.52 -13.35
C ALA A 99 20.53 -36.58 -12.90
N GLU A 100 21.23 -35.43 -12.86
CA GLU A 100 22.61 -35.33 -12.37
C GLU A 100 22.74 -35.70 -10.88
N TYR A 101 21.78 -35.32 -10.04
CA TYR A 101 21.81 -35.61 -8.60
C TYR A 101 21.57 -37.09 -8.27
N ASN A 102 20.80 -37.81 -9.09
CA ASN A 102 20.46 -39.23 -8.87
C ASN A 102 21.35 -40.20 -9.66
N ALA A 103 22.38 -39.71 -10.34
CA ALA A 103 23.39 -40.51 -11.04
C ALA A 103 24.60 -40.77 -10.13
#